data_AF-A0A2V9SFN9-F1
#
_entry.id   AF-A0A2V9SFN9-F1
#
_cell.length_a   1.000
_cell.length_b   1.000
_cell.length_c   1.000
_cell.angle_alpha   90.00
_cell.angle_beta   90.00
_cell.angle_gamma   90.00
#
_symmetry.space_group_name_H-M   'P 1'
#
loop_
_entity.id
_entity.type
_entity.pdbx_description
1 polymer ?
#
loop_
_entity_poly.entity_id
_entity_poly.type
_entity_poly.pdbx_seq_one_letter_code
_entity_poly.pdbx_strand_id
1 'polypeptide(L)'
;MPRALYTDWKNVYKRKATPAEQLQGKVPVTQFGRMCQKLGIRIIAASSPQAKGRVERTHGVHQDRLIKKLRRKKIASYEAANEYLEKQYLPEHNRRFVRAAAKAENYHGRKPTARERREIFRLETERRISNDWVIRHEGRYLQLKPGQQR
;
A
#
# COMPACT_ATOMS: atom_id res chain seq x y z
N MET A 1 -7.57 -10.71 1.19
CA MET A 1 -6.23 -10.13 1.10
C MET A 1 -5.43 -10.85 0.03
N PRO A 2 -4.74 -10.15 -0.89
CA PRO A 2 -3.90 -10.82 -1.88
C PRO A 2 -2.76 -11.57 -1.19
N ARG A 3 -2.29 -12.69 -1.74
CA ARG A 3 -1.13 -13.42 -1.17
C ARG A 3 0.21 -12.82 -1.59
N ALA A 4 0.22 -12.13 -2.73
CA ALA A 4 1.41 -11.46 -3.23
C ALA A 4 1.05 -10.18 -3.98
N LEU A 5 1.98 -9.23 -3.99
CA LEU A 5 1.95 -8.02 -4.81
C LEU A 5 3.14 -8.03 -5.74
N TYR A 6 2.87 -7.94 -7.04
CA TYR A 6 3.89 -7.75 -8.07
C TYR A 6 4.08 -6.26 -8.29
N THR A 7 5.29 -5.76 -8.03
CA THR A 7 5.56 -4.32 -8.03
C THR A 7 6.80 -4.01 -8.86
N ASP A 8 6.83 -2.83 -9.45
CA ASP A 8 8.05 -2.25 -10.01
C ASP A 8 9.06 -1.99 -8.87
N TRP A 9 10.34 -1.83 -9.22
CA TRP A 9 11.47 -1.55 -8.31
C TRP A 9 11.42 -0.15 -7.69
N LYS A 10 10.24 0.43 -7.52
CA LYS A 10 10.06 1.71 -6.84
C LYS A 10 10.51 1.60 -5.38
N ASN A 11 11.21 2.62 -4.89
CA ASN A 11 11.78 2.68 -3.54
C ASN A 11 10.76 2.53 -2.40
N VAL A 12 9.45 2.64 -2.70
CA VAL A 12 8.35 2.35 -1.77
C VAL A 12 8.35 0.87 -1.35
N TYR A 13 8.82 -0.04 -2.21
CA TYR A 13 8.75 -1.49 -2.00
C TYR A 13 10.08 -2.12 -1.59
N LYS A 14 11.21 -1.50 -1.95
CA LYS A 14 12.55 -1.91 -1.54
C LYS A 14 13.38 -0.67 -1.22
N ARG A 15 14.05 -0.66 -0.06
CA ARG A 15 15.06 0.36 0.28
C ARG A 15 16.45 -0.28 0.27
N LYS A 16 17.48 0.52 -0.02
CA LYS A 16 18.87 0.08 0.18
C LYS A 16 19.11 -0.12 1.69
N ALA A 17 19.87 -1.15 2.03
CA ALA A 17 20.27 -1.38 3.42
C ALA A 17 21.18 -0.25 3.88
N THR A 18 21.02 0.16 5.13
CA THR A 18 22.03 1.03 5.75
C THR A 18 23.30 0.21 6.01
N PRO A 19 24.49 0.85 6.12
CA PRO A 19 25.73 0.14 6.42
C PRO A 19 25.62 -0.74 7.68
N ALA A 20 24.95 -0.24 8.71
CA ALA A 20 24.69 -0.99 9.95
C ALA A 20 23.81 -2.23 9.75
N GLU A 21 22.81 -2.15 8.85
CA GLU A 21 21.95 -3.30 8.53
C GLU A 21 22.67 -4.34 7.67
N GLN A 22 23.56 -3.91 6.77
CA GLN A 22 24.41 -4.82 6.00
C GLN A 22 25.36 -5.60 6.91
N LEU A 23 25.99 -4.90 7.86
CA LEU A 23 26.85 -5.51 8.88
C LEU A 23 26.11 -6.51 9.77
N GLN A 24 24.80 -6.33 9.98
CA GLN A 24 23.95 -7.23 10.78
C GLN A 24 23.22 -8.30 9.93
N GLY A 25 23.43 -8.34 8.61
CA GLY A 25 22.71 -9.24 7.70
C GLY A 25 21.20 -9.00 7.63
N LYS A 26 20.71 -7.83 8.07
CA LYS A 26 19.27 -7.52 8.11
C LYS A 26 18.78 -7.09 6.74
N VAL A 27 17.74 -7.77 6.24
CA VAL A 27 17.08 -7.38 4.98
C VAL A 27 16.33 -6.06 5.20
N PRO A 28 16.60 -5.02 4.41
CA PRO A 28 15.99 -3.72 4.61
C PRO A 28 14.54 -3.71 4.14
N VAL A 29 13.60 -3.61 5.09
CA VAL A 29 12.16 -3.56 4.80
C VAL A 29 11.67 -2.11 4.85
N THR A 30 10.87 -1.69 3.86
CA THR A 30 10.20 -0.38 3.87
C THR A 30 9.02 -0.38 4.84
N GLN A 31 8.47 0.79 5.19
CA GLN A 31 7.25 0.84 6.02
C GLN A 31 6.10 0.06 5.39
N PHE A 32 5.91 0.22 4.08
CA PHE A 32 4.92 -0.55 3.33
C PHE A 32 5.23 -2.05 3.31
N GLY A 33 6.51 -2.42 3.19
CA GLY A 33 6.95 -3.81 3.28
C GLY A 33 6.61 -4.44 4.63
N ARG A 34 6.80 -3.71 5.74
CA ARG A 34 6.42 -4.17 7.09
C ARG A 34 4.91 -4.39 7.21
N MET A 35 4.11 -3.47 6.67
CA MET A 35 2.66 -3.63 6.62
C MET A 35 2.26 -4.89 5.84
N CYS A 36 2.87 -5.11 4.67
CA CYS A 36 2.64 -6.30 3.86
C CYS A 36 3.02 -7.60 4.59
N GLN A 37 4.16 -7.62 5.28
CA GLN A 37 4.57 -8.77 6.10
C GLN A 37 3.55 -9.11 7.17
N LYS A 38 3.04 -8.12 7.91
CA LYS A 38 1.98 -8.33 8.92
C LYS A 38 0.67 -8.85 8.32
N LEU A 39 0.38 -8.51 7.07
CA LEU A 39 -0.79 -9.01 6.33
C LEU A 39 -0.55 -10.38 5.66
N GLY A 40 0.66 -10.95 5.76
CA GLY A 40 1.03 -12.18 5.07
C GLY A 40 1.14 -12.01 3.54
N ILE A 41 1.37 -10.79 3.07
CA ILE A 41 1.45 -10.43 1.65
C ILE A 41 2.92 -10.44 1.23
N ARG A 42 3.28 -11.29 0.27
CA ARG A 42 4.63 -11.32 -0.30
C ARG A 42 4.80 -10.23 -1.36
N ILE A 43 5.78 -9.33 -1.20
CA ILE A 43 6.16 -8.39 -2.26
C ILE A 43 7.15 -9.08 -3.20
N ILE A 44 6.81 -9.13 -4.48
CA ILE A 44 7.66 -9.68 -5.54
C ILE A 44 8.02 -8.51 -6.47
N ALA A 45 9.26 -8.02 -6.37
CA ALA A 45 9.75 -7.01 -7.30
C ALA A 45 10.16 -7.69 -8.60
N ALA A 46 9.39 -7.44 -9.67
CA ALA A 46 9.63 -8.02 -10.98
C ALA A 46 9.82 -6.91 -12.02
N SER A 47 10.87 -7.03 -12.81
CA SER A 47 11.15 -6.17 -13.99
C SER A 47 10.49 -6.72 -15.27
N SER A 48 9.55 -7.66 -15.16
CA SER A 48 8.92 -8.32 -16.32
C SER A 48 8.15 -7.30 -17.19
N PRO A 49 8.55 -7.13 -18.47
CA PRO A 49 7.85 -6.26 -19.42
C PRO A 49 6.41 -6.70 -19.69
N GLN A 50 6.11 -8.00 -19.59
CA GLN A 50 4.81 -8.58 -19.91
C GLN A 50 3.72 -8.15 -18.92
N ALA A 51 4.04 -8.11 -17.63
CA ALA A 51 3.13 -7.61 -16.60
C ALA A 51 2.98 -6.08 -16.68
N LYS A 52 4.09 -5.38 -16.93
CA LYS A 52 4.14 -3.92 -16.96
C LYS A 52 3.40 -3.33 -18.17
N GLY A 53 3.62 -3.86 -19.37
CA GLY A 53 3.00 -3.34 -20.61
C GLY A 53 1.49 -3.57 -20.75
N ARG A 54 0.91 -4.54 -20.02
CA ARG A 54 -0.56 -4.73 -19.94
C ARG A 54 -1.19 -3.75 -18.94
N VAL A 55 -0.55 -3.59 -17.78
CA VAL A 55 -0.99 -2.65 -16.73
C VAL A 55 -0.90 -1.21 -17.22
N GLU A 56 0.19 -0.82 -17.87
CA GLU A 56 0.41 0.54 -18.39
C GLU A 56 -0.60 0.93 -19.46
N ARG A 57 -0.98 0.01 -20.38
CA ARG A 57 -2.02 0.29 -21.39
C ARG A 57 -3.38 0.56 -20.76
N THR A 58 -3.81 -0.27 -19.81
CA THR A 58 -5.07 -0.07 -19.10
C THR A 58 -5.03 1.19 -18.23
N HIS A 59 -3.91 1.44 -17.56
CA HIS A 59 -3.72 2.64 -16.74
C HIS A 59 -3.74 3.92 -17.56
N GLY A 60 -3.12 3.94 -18.74
CA GLY A 60 -3.18 5.08 -19.67
C GLY A 60 -4.61 5.37 -20.14
N VAL A 61 -5.39 4.32 -20.46
CA VAL A 61 -6.81 4.44 -20.82
C VAL A 61 -7.63 5.04 -19.67
N HIS A 62 -7.39 4.61 -18.44
CA HIS A 62 -8.08 5.17 -17.28
C HIS A 62 -7.69 6.61 -17.02
N GLN A 63 -6.40 6.92 -16.96
CA GLN A 63 -5.90 8.26 -16.65
C GLN A 63 -6.38 9.29 -17.68
N ASP A 64 -6.34 8.96 -18.97
CA ASP A 64 -6.81 9.88 -20.00
C ASP A 64 -8.35 10.01 -20.00
N ARG A 65 -9.06 8.87 -19.99
CA ARG A 65 -10.52 8.86 -20.17
C ARG A 65 -11.30 9.27 -18.94
N LEU A 66 -10.84 8.91 -17.74
CA LEU A 66 -11.49 9.28 -16.48
C LEU A 66 -11.48 10.79 -16.31
N ILE A 67 -10.32 11.43 -16.50
CA ILE A 67 -10.18 12.88 -16.35
C ILE A 67 -11.11 13.61 -17.33
N LYS A 68 -11.16 13.18 -18.60
CA LYS A 68 -12.07 13.74 -19.61
C LYS A 68 -13.55 13.57 -19.24
N LYS A 69 -13.93 12.40 -18.71
CA LYS A 69 -15.30 12.12 -18.25
C LYS A 69 -15.70 12.96 -17.04
N LEU A 70 -14.80 13.10 -16.05
CA LEU A 70 -15.00 13.99 -14.89
C LEU A 70 -15.20 15.43 -15.34
N ARG A 71 -14.34 15.93 -16.25
CA ARG A 71 -14.44 17.29 -16.81
C ARG A 71 -15.75 17.50 -17.57
N ARG A 72 -16.17 16.55 -18.40
CA ARG A 72 -17.45 16.63 -19.13
C ARG A 72 -18.66 16.69 -18.20
N LYS A 73 -18.57 16.04 -17.03
CA LYS A 73 -19.61 16.05 -15.99
C LYS A 73 -19.47 17.22 -15.00
N LYS A 74 -18.50 18.12 -15.21
CA LYS A 74 -18.19 19.25 -14.32
C LYS A 74 -17.99 18.83 -12.86
N ILE A 75 -17.43 17.65 -12.63
CA ILE A 75 -17.13 17.14 -11.28
C ILE A 75 -15.87 17.83 -10.76
N ALA A 76 -15.98 18.48 -9.61
CA ALA A 76 -14.90 19.27 -9.01
C ALA A 76 -14.60 18.92 -7.53
N SER A 77 -15.23 17.88 -6.97
CA SER A 77 -14.98 17.40 -5.61
C SER A 77 -14.63 15.91 -5.58
N TYR A 78 -13.94 15.50 -4.51
CA TYR A 78 -13.56 14.10 -4.31
C TYR A 78 -14.79 13.22 -4.07
N GLU A 79 -15.78 13.72 -3.34
CA GLU A 79 -17.02 13.03 -3.01
C GLU A 79 -17.80 12.72 -4.29
N ALA A 80 -18.00 13.73 -5.15
CA ALA A 80 -18.70 13.56 -6.43
C ALA A 80 -17.91 12.68 -7.40
N ALA A 81 -16.57 12.73 -7.36
CA ALA A 81 -15.72 11.84 -8.15
C ALA A 81 -15.86 10.38 -7.70
N ASN A 82 -15.84 10.11 -6.39
CA ASN A 82 -16.04 8.77 -5.83
C ASN A 82 -17.43 8.22 -6.17
N GLU A 83 -18.47 9.04 -6.03
CA GLU A 83 -19.83 8.65 -6.41
C GLU A 83 -19.92 8.31 -7.91
N TYR A 84 -19.34 9.15 -8.77
CA TYR A 84 -19.31 8.90 -10.21
C TYR A 84 -18.53 7.61 -10.56
N LEU A 85 -17.42 7.38 -9.88
CA LEU A 85 -16.59 6.19 -10.07
C LEU A 85 -17.39 4.92 -9.79
N GLU A 86 -18.06 4.86 -8.64
CA GLU A 86 -18.82 3.69 -8.20
C GLU A 86 -20.10 3.49 -9.01
N LYS A 87 -20.88 4.55 -9.22
CA LYS A 87 -22.23 4.41 -9.80
C LYS A 87 -22.24 4.33 -11.32
N GLN A 88 -21.23 4.87 -12.01
CA GLN A 88 -21.27 5.01 -13.47
C GLN A 88 -20.00 4.53 -14.15
N TYR A 89 -18.84 5.07 -13.77
CA TYR A 89 -17.61 4.82 -14.52
C TYR A 89 -17.17 3.35 -14.46
N LEU A 90 -17.10 2.75 -13.26
CA LEU A 90 -16.67 1.37 -13.07
C LEU A 90 -17.63 0.37 -13.72
N PRO A 91 -18.97 0.47 -13.55
CA PRO A 91 -19.91 -0.38 -14.29
C PRO A 91 -19.78 -0.29 -15.81
N GLU A 92 -19.71 0.93 -16.37
CA GLU A 92 -19.54 1.14 -17.81
C GLU A 92 -18.22 0.54 -18.34
N HIS A 93 -17.15 0.70 -17.56
CA HIS A 93 -15.84 0.18 -17.90
C HIS A 93 -15.84 -1.35 -17.85
N ASN A 94 -16.31 -1.94 -16.75
CA ASN A 94 -16.36 -3.38 -16.56
C ASN A 94 -17.23 -4.04 -17.63
N ARG A 95 -18.35 -3.44 -18.04
CA ARG A 95 -19.16 -3.97 -19.14
C ARG A 95 -18.38 -4.16 -20.44
N ARG A 96 -17.37 -3.32 -20.70
CA ARG A 96 -16.59 -3.34 -21.95
C ARG A 96 -15.31 -4.17 -21.85
N PHE A 97 -14.72 -4.25 -20.66
CA PHE A 97 -13.35 -4.75 -20.49
C PHE A 97 -13.22 -5.85 -19.44
N VAL A 98 -14.30 -6.23 -18.75
CA VAL A 98 -14.24 -7.35 -17.81
C VAL A 98 -13.86 -8.61 -18.58
N ARG A 99 -12.88 -9.33 -18.05
CA ARG A 99 -12.50 -10.64 -18.53
C ARG A 99 -12.80 -11.63 -17.43
N ALA A 100 -13.54 -12.68 -17.76
CA ALA A 100 -13.74 -13.79 -16.85
C ALA A 100 -12.37 -14.34 -16.40
N ALA A 101 -12.26 -14.66 -15.11
CA ALA A 101 -11.07 -15.31 -14.60
C ALA A 101 -10.90 -16.68 -15.30
N ALA A 102 -9.66 -17.05 -15.63
CA ALA A 102 -9.38 -18.36 -16.22
C ALA A 102 -9.73 -19.52 -15.27
N LYS A 103 -9.81 -19.22 -13.96
CA LYS A 103 -10.10 -20.12 -12.86
C LYS A 103 -10.99 -19.38 -11.86
N ALA A 104 -12.05 -20.02 -11.37
CA ALA A 104 -13.05 -19.39 -10.51
C ALA A 104 -12.63 -19.34 -9.03
N GLU A 105 -11.58 -20.09 -8.68
CA GLU A 105 -11.10 -20.25 -7.32
C GLU A 105 -10.55 -18.93 -6.77
N ASN A 106 -11.05 -18.54 -5.59
CA ASN A 106 -10.59 -17.34 -4.90
C ASN A 106 -9.42 -17.67 -3.96
N TYR A 107 -8.21 -17.28 -4.36
CA TYR A 107 -7.00 -17.45 -3.55
C TYR A 107 -6.72 -16.29 -2.59
N HIS A 108 -7.66 -15.35 -2.40
CA HIS A 108 -7.50 -14.28 -1.43
C HIS A 108 -7.62 -14.80 0.00
N GLY A 109 -6.69 -14.38 0.87
CA GLY A 109 -6.74 -14.66 2.30
C GLY A 109 -7.80 -13.83 3.04
N ARG A 110 -7.96 -14.12 4.33
CA ARG A 110 -8.89 -13.42 5.25
C ARG A 110 -8.70 -11.91 5.21
N LYS A 111 -9.81 -11.16 5.33
CA LYS A 111 -9.78 -9.71 5.53
C LYS A 111 -9.44 -9.39 7.00
N PRO A 112 -8.46 -8.50 7.28
CA PRO A 112 -8.13 -8.07 8.63
C PRO A 112 -9.31 -7.31 9.25
N THR A 113 -9.52 -7.53 10.55
CA THR A 113 -10.50 -6.82 11.39
C THR A 113 -10.15 -5.33 11.51
N ALA A 114 -11.08 -4.52 12.00
CA ALA A 114 -10.84 -3.09 12.20
C ALA A 114 -9.67 -2.82 13.17
N ARG A 115 -9.52 -3.65 14.20
CA ARG A 115 -8.40 -3.58 15.15
C ARG A 115 -7.08 -3.90 14.46
N GLU A 116 -7.00 -5.02 13.75
CA GLU A 116 -5.80 -5.43 13.01
C GLU A 116 -5.39 -4.36 11.99
N ARG A 117 -6.35 -3.75 11.28
CA ARG A 117 -6.05 -2.66 10.35
C ARG A 117 -5.38 -1.46 11.02
N ARG A 118 -5.85 -1.05 12.21
CA ARG A 118 -5.24 0.06 12.97
C ARG A 118 -3.84 -0.29 13.46
N GLU A 119 -3.59 -1.54 13.82
CA GLU A 119 -2.28 -2.00 14.27
C GLU A 119 -1.29 -2.19 13.12
N ILE A 120 -1.77 -2.57 11.94
CA ILE A 120 -0.96 -2.84 10.76
C ILE A 120 -0.62 -1.55 10.02
N PHE A 121 -1.61 -0.73 9.68
CA PHE A 121 -1.44 0.46 8.84
C PHE A 121 -0.96 1.66 9.64
N ARG A 122 0.27 1.57 10.17
CA ARG A 122 0.96 2.65 10.89
C ARG A 122 2.42 2.75 10.47
N LEU A 123 3.00 3.94 10.64
CA LEU A 123 4.44 4.14 10.46
C LEU A 123 5.16 3.74 11.75
N GLU A 124 6.25 2.98 11.63
CA GLU A 124 6.99 2.47 12.78
C GLU A 124 8.46 2.90 12.74
N THR A 125 8.92 3.54 13.81
CA THR A 125 10.30 3.99 13.97
C THR A 125 10.88 3.41 15.25
N GLU A 126 11.98 2.69 15.14
CA GLU A 126 12.72 2.19 16.31
C GLU A 126 13.54 3.34 16.91
N ARG A 127 13.49 3.47 18.24
CA ARG A 127 14.21 4.49 18.99
C ARG A 127 14.71 3.90 20.30
N ARG A 128 15.84 4.39 20.77
CA ARG A 128 16.38 4.07 22.09
C ARG A 128 15.73 4.97 23.14
N ILE A 129 15.31 4.37 24.24
CA ILE A 129 14.82 5.09 25.42
C ILE A 129 16.04 5.50 26.25
N SER A 130 16.13 6.77 26.65
CA SER A 130 17.16 7.22 27.59
C SER A 130 16.89 6.71 29.01
N ASN A 131 17.89 6.77 29.88
CA ASN A 131 17.72 6.38 31.29
C ASN A 131 16.61 7.19 31.99
N ASP A 132 16.38 8.43 31.55
CA ASP A 132 15.32 9.31 32.07
C ASP A 132 13.96 9.08 31.42
N TRP A 133 13.75 7.94 30.74
CA TRP A 133 12.50 7.57 30.08
C TRP A 133 12.06 8.51 28.96
N VAL A 134 13.02 9.17 28.30
CA VAL A 134 12.75 10.07 27.17
C VAL A 134 13.08 9.38 25.85
N ILE A 135 12.20 9.56 24.87
CA ILE A 135 12.44 9.20 23.46
C ILE A 135 12.65 10.48 22.64
N ARG A 136 13.72 10.52 21.85
CA ARG A 136 13.92 11.57 20.83
C ARG A 136 13.32 11.13 19.50
N HIS A 137 12.43 11.93 18.93
CA HIS A 137 11.81 11.67 17.62
C HIS A 137 11.62 12.97 16.84
N GLU A 138 12.21 13.07 15.64
CA GLU A 138 12.05 14.23 14.73
C GLU A 138 12.27 15.59 15.42
N GLY A 139 13.35 15.68 16.20
CA GLY A 139 13.70 16.89 16.94
C GLY A 139 12.88 17.14 18.21
N ARG A 140 11.92 16.28 18.54
CA ARG A 140 11.10 16.38 19.75
C ARG A 140 11.57 15.39 20.82
N TYR A 141 11.39 15.78 22.07
CA TYR A 141 11.57 14.92 23.24
C TYR A 141 10.20 14.47 23.75
N LEU A 142 9.99 13.16 23.82
CA LEU A 142 8.75 12.54 24.27
C LEU A 142 9.05 11.83 25.59
N GLN A 143 8.56 12.39 26.70
CA GLN A 143 8.64 11.75 28.01
C GLN A 143 7.63 10.60 28.06
N LEU A 144 8.12 9.39 28.30
CA LEU A 144 7.26 8.28 28.64
C LEU A 144 6.83 8.44 30.09
N LYS A 145 5.51 8.42 30.31
CA LYS A 145 4.98 8.22 31.66
C LYS A 145 5.11 6.72 31.98
N PRO A 146 5.56 6.34 33.19
CA PRO A 146 5.46 4.95 33.61
C PRO A 146 4.00 4.52 33.47
N GLY A 147 3.74 3.52 32.63
CA GLY A 147 2.40 2.96 32.52
C GLY A 147 2.10 2.17 33.79
N GLN A 148 0.92 2.35 34.37
CA GLN A 148 0.36 1.37 35.30
C GLN A 148 0.40 0.01 34.60
N GLN A 149 1.14 -0.95 35.18
CA GLN A 149 1.09 -2.34 34.75
C GLN A 149 -0.37 -2.80 34.77
N ARG A 150 -0.88 -3.24 33.62
CA ARG A 150 -2.12 -4.00 33.51
C ARG A 150 -1.77 -5.48 33.44
#